data_AF-A0A498LSS1-F1
#
_entry.id   AF-A0A498LSS1-F1
#
_cell.length_a   1.000
_cell.length_b   1.000
_cell.length_c   1.000
_cell.angle_alpha   90.00
_cell.angle_beta   90.00
_cell.angle_gamma   90.00
#
_symmetry.space_group_name_H-M   'P 1'
#
loop_
_entity.id
_entity.type
_entity.pdbx_description
1 polymer ?
#
loop_
_entity_poly.entity_id
_entity_poly.type
_entity_poly.pdbx_seq_one_letter_code
_entity_poly.pdbx_strand_id
1 'polypeptide(L)'
;MGTDGAAVMTGARNGVVSKLKGDRAYIIGIHCMAHHLELSFSDAMRSNAMYQKVEDLLCGLYTFFHTSPLNRANLINSFQALGQQPLLPTRIGGTRWVGHLLCALDHFLRGYRGLVQHLEQIQSPDAQNVRGVQQAKARKYYSTIREAVIVRFCGFLHDTLTHLSSLSTCLERSVVTIAEAHGALCSTQSVLEKYKTRQGPMMKATVADCYEGITLTRADDNKALISSQKEVIDRLVENMNHRFQDASEGILHATKLVSFTNWPQSGDEEADFGDAELETLVDHFKPVLESSGVMVERIPDQWTALKSLMYQEPKSLPKMSWIAVNRRFQHSCPDLLALFDLVLSLPPSTAECERGFSTMKQVKTDWRSNLNPRHFQIFSWCSCVLQRSGTMTQMRL
;
A
#
# COMPACT_ATOMS: atom_id res chain seq x y z
N MET A 1 -14.84 1.89 -12.15
CA MET A 1 -13.73 2.55 -12.88
C MET A 1 -12.69 3.00 -11.88
N GLY A 2 -11.46 2.48 -11.97
CA GLY A 2 -10.33 2.89 -11.13
C GLY A 2 -9.72 4.22 -11.61
N THR A 3 -9.28 5.06 -10.69
CA THR A 3 -8.67 6.38 -10.96
C THR A 3 -7.51 6.66 -10.02
N ASP A 4 -6.55 7.49 -10.44
CA ASP A 4 -5.42 7.96 -9.62
C ASP A 4 -5.77 9.13 -8.69
N GLY A 5 -7.05 9.54 -8.66
CA GLY A 5 -7.51 10.66 -7.86
C GLY A 5 -7.31 12.05 -8.46
N ALA A 6 -6.71 12.17 -9.66
CA ALA A 6 -6.45 13.46 -10.28
C ALA A 6 -7.77 14.22 -10.56
N ALA A 7 -7.77 15.55 -10.38
CA ALA A 7 -8.96 16.38 -10.55
C ALA A 7 -9.60 16.27 -11.95
N VAL A 8 -8.80 15.96 -12.98
CA VAL A 8 -9.29 15.68 -14.35
C VAL A 8 -10.14 14.41 -14.40
N MET A 9 -9.86 13.43 -13.55
CA MET A 9 -10.59 12.17 -13.46
C MET A 9 -11.78 12.26 -12.49
N THR A 10 -11.55 12.82 -11.30
CA THR A 10 -12.48 12.75 -10.15
C THR A 10 -13.20 14.06 -9.84
N GLY A 11 -12.92 15.15 -10.55
CA GLY A 11 -13.51 16.46 -10.28
C GLY A 11 -15.05 16.46 -10.38
N ALA A 12 -15.72 17.05 -9.40
CA ALA A 12 -17.18 16.97 -9.25
C ALA A 12 -17.98 17.49 -10.47
N ARG A 13 -17.46 18.49 -11.20
CA ARG A 13 -18.16 19.11 -12.34
C ARG A 13 -17.65 18.63 -13.70
N ASN A 14 -16.32 18.57 -13.86
CA ASN A 14 -15.67 18.33 -15.16
C ASN A 14 -14.83 17.05 -15.18
N GLY A 15 -14.81 16.28 -14.09
CA GLY A 15 -14.10 15.02 -14.02
C GLY A 15 -14.69 14.00 -14.97
N VAL A 16 -13.84 13.17 -15.57
CA VAL A 16 -14.26 12.07 -16.46
C VAL A 16 -15.30 11.17 -15.80
N VAL A 17 -15.09 10.79 -14.53
CA VAL A 17 -16.05 9.97 -13.78
C VAL A 17 -17.40 10.67 -13.65
N SER A 18 -17.41 11.96 -13.31
CA SER A 18 -18.64 12.74 -13.12
C SER A 18 -19.44 12.86 -14.42
N LYS A 19 -18.76 13.07 -15.55
CA LYS A 19 -19.40 13.09 -16.87
C LYS A 19 -19.99 11.74 -17.25
N LEU A 20 -19.21 10.66 -17.06
CA LEU A 20 -19.66 9.30 -17.32
C LEU A 20 -20.86 8.90 -16.44
N LYS A 21 -20.88 9.32 -15.17
CA LYS A 21 -22.04 9.14 -14.28
C LYS A 21 -23.29 9.87 -14.76
N GLY A 22 -23.13 11.03 -15.39
CA GLY A 22 -24.24 11.79 -16.00
C GLY A 22 -24.93 11.01 -17.13
N ASP A 23 -24.15 10.26 -17.93
CA ASP A 23 -24.68 9.42 -19.00
C ASP A 23 -25.15 8.04 -18.49
N ARG A 24 -24.46 7.49 -17.50
CA ARG A 24 -24.65 6.12 -16.98
C ARG A 24 -24.50 6.11 -15.46
N ALA A 25 -25.64 6.20 -14.76
CA ALA A 25 -25.70 6.31 -13.30
C ALA A 25 -25.03 5.14 -12.55
N TYR A 26 -24.98 3.95 -13.16
CA TYR A 26 -24.37 2.75 -12.57
C TYR A 26 -22.83 2.79 -12.53
N ILE A 27 -22.16 3.79 -13.14
CA ILE A 27 -20.70 3.92 -13.12
C ILE A 27 -20.21 4.33 -11.73
N ILE A 28 -19.31 3.53 -11.16
CA ILE A 28 -18.65 3.83 -9.89
C ILE A 28 -17.23 4.33 -10.17
N GLY A 29 -16.87 5.48 -9.61
CA GLY A 29 -15.48 5.95 -9.58
C GLY A 29 -14.82 5.43 -8.31
N ILE A 30 -13.76 4.66 -8.47
CA ILE A 30 -12.97 4.10 -7.38
C ILE A 30 -11.61 4.80 -7.45
N HIS A 31 -11.26 5.53 -6.40
CA HIS A 31 -9.91 6.06 -6.28
C HIS A 31 -8.98 4.89 -5.89
N CYS A 32 -7.84 4.79 -6.54
CA CYS A 32 -6.80 3.81 -6.26
C CYS A 32 -6.52 3.71 -4.76
N MET A 33 -6.84 2.54 -4.20
CA MET A 33 -6.70 2.26 -2.77
C MET A 33 -5.23 2.33 -2.32
N ALA A 34 -4.29 1.92 -3.16
CA ALA A 34 -2.86 2.05 -2.87
C ALA A 34 -2.44 3.53 -2.77
N HIS A 35 -2.99 4.40 -3.62
CA HIS A 35 -2.73 5.83 -3.54
C HIS A 35 -3.37 6.46 -2.30
N HIS A 36 -4.59 6.06 -1.94
CA HIS A 36 -5.23 6.46 -0.68
C HIS A 36 -4.40 6.13 0.54
N LEU A 37 -3.79 4.95 0.57
CA LEU A 37 -2.90 4.54 1.66
C LEU A 37 -1.68 5.46 1.77
N GLU A 38 -1.00 5.74 0.66
CA GLU A 38 0.16 6.63 0.60
C GLU A 38 -0.21 8.06 1.07
N LEU A 39 -1.38 8.57 0.64
CA LEU A 39 -1.89 9.86 1.10
C LEU A 39 -2.26 9.86 2.59
N SER A 40 -2.84 8.77 3.10
CA SER A 40 -3.21 8.63 4.52
C SER A 40 -1.97 8.77 5.42
N PHE A 41 -0.88 8.10 5.03
CA PHE A 41 0.41 8.18 5.71
C PHE A 41 1.01 9.58 5.61
N SER A 42 1.07 10.14 4.40
CA SER A 42 1.56 11.50 4.11
C SER A 42 0.92 12.55 5.01
N ASP A 43 -0.40 12.56 5.08
CA ASP A 43 -1.14 13.55 5.86
C ASP A 43 -0.96 13.36 7.36
N ALA A 44 -0.84 12.11 7.84
CA ALA A 44 -0.62 11.82 9.26
C ALA A 44 0.76 12.27 9.75
N MET A 45 1.77 12.19 8.87
CA MET A 45 3.16 12.55 9.20
C MET A 45 3.46 14.04 9.07
N ARG A 46 2.72 14.78 8.22
CA ARG A 46 3.02 16.16 7.82
C ARG A 46 3.33 17.11 8.98
N SER A 47 2.58 17.01 10.08
CA SER A 47 2.71 17.89 11.26
C SER A 47 3.51 17.28 12.42
N ASN A 48 4.02 16.06 12.30
CA ASN A 48 4.72 15.40 13.39
C ASN A 48 6.20 15.84 13.45
N ALA A 49 6.59 16.52 14.52
CA ALA A 49 7.95 17.06 14.67
C ALA A 49 9.04 15.98 14.75
N MET A 50 8.74 14.80 15.32
CA MET A 50 9.71 13.70 15.38
C MET A 50 9.92 13.09 13.99
N TYR A 51 8.83 12.94 13.22
CA TYR A 51 8.89 12.52 11.84
C TYR A 51 9.72 13.49 11.00
N GLN A 52 9.51 14.80 11.11
CA GLN A 52 10.30 15.80 10.38
C GLN A 52 11.81 15.69 10.69
N LYS A 53 12.18 15.44 11.96
CA LYS A 53 13.58 15.20 12.33
C LYS A 53 14.15 13.92 11.71
N VAL A 54 13.38 12.83 11.70
CA VAL A 54 13.77 11.56 11.06
C VAL A 54 13.90 11.73 9.56
N GLU A 55 12.95 12.40 8.93
CA GLU A 55 12.93 12.71 7.51
C GLU A 55 14.17 13.52 7.11
N ASP A 56 14.46 14.61 7.83
CA ASP A 56 15.65 15.44 7.63
C ASP A 56 16.95 14.63 7.80
N LEU A 57 17.01 13.74 8.80
CA LEU A 57 18.16 12.88 9.02
C LEU A 57 18.35 11.91 7.85
N LEU A 58 17.33 11.15 7.46
CA LEU A 58 17.43 10.14 6.41
C LEU A 58 17.71 10.77 5.04
N CYS A 59 17.02 11.86 4.69
CA CYS A 59 17.33 12.66 3.50
C CYS A 59 18.76 13.19 3.54
N GLY A 60 19.15 13.75 4.68
CA GLY A 60 20.48 14.33 4.88
C GLY A 60 21.60 13.30 4.72
N LEU A 61 21.44 12.11 5.30
CA LEU A 61 22.35 10.98 5.15
C LEU A 61 22.40 10.49 3.70
N TYR A 62 21.24 10.30 3.07
CA TYR A 62 21.18 9.93 1.65
C TYR A 62 21.97 10.91 0.79
N THR A 63 21.71 12.21 0.88
CA THR A 63 22.45 13.22 0.12
C THR A 63 23.94 13.20 0.48
N PHE A 64 24.29 13.13 1.76
CA PHE A 64 25.69 13.17 2.23
C PHE A 64 26.57 12.07 1.65
N PHE A 65 26.02 10.87 1.47
CA PHE A 65 26.72 9.72 0.89
C PHE A 65 26.52 9.57 -0.61
N HIS A 66 25.34 9.92 -1.14
CA HIS A 66 25.03 9.78 -2.56
C HIS A 66 25.82 10.79 -3.41
N THR A 67 25.95 12.04 -2.95
CA THR A 67 26.61 13.10 -3.74
C THR A 67 28.13 13.13 -3.56
N SER A 68 28.71 12.31 -2.69
CA SER A 68 30.15 12.29 -2.38
C SER A 68 30.71 10.87 -2.54
N PRO A 69 31.36 10.56 -3.68
CA PRO A 69 32.00 9.26 -3.90
C PRO A 69 33.00 8.90 -2.79
N LEU A 70 33.71 9.90 -2.26
CA LEU A 70 34.66 9.72 -1.16
C LEU A 70 33.96 9.30 0.15
N ASN A 71 32.89 10.00 0.55
CA ASN A 71 32.14 9.62 1.76
C ASN A 71 31.52 8.23 1.59
N ARG A 72 31.01 7.91 0.39
CA ARG A 72 30.47 6.58 0.09
C ARG A 72 31.53 5.49 0.25
N ALA A 73 32.72 5.71 -0.31
CA ALA A 73 33.83 4.76 -0.18
C ALA A 73 34.28 4.60 1.28
N ASN A 74 34.39 5.71 2.02
CA ASN A 74 34.82 5.66 3.42
C ASN A 74 33.77 5.05 4.35
N LEU A 75 32.47 5.22 4.04
CA LEU A 75 31.41 4.50 4.74
C LEU A 75 31.53 2.99 4.52
N ILE A 76 31.77 2.55 3.27
CA ILE A 76 32.02 1.13 2.95
C ILE A 76 33.22 0.60 3.74
N ASN A 77 34.32 1.36 3.79
CA ASN A 77 35.50 0.99 4.57
C ASN A 77 35.19 0.87 6.08
N SER A 78 34.30 1.73 6.59
CA SER A 78 33.86 1.67 8.00
C SER A 78 33.06 0.40 8.28
N PHE A 79 32.17 -0.01 7.38
CA PHE A 79 31.47 -1.30 7.48
C PHE A 79 32.44 -2.49 7.41
N GLN A 80 33.41 -2.45 6.50
CA GLN A 80 34.42 -3.50 6.37
C GLN A 80 35.28 -3.63 7.63
N ALA A 81 35.70 -2.51 8.23
CA ALA A 81 36.45 -2.49 9.49
C ALA A 81 35.65 -3.10 10.65
N LEU A 82 34.32 -3.04 10.60
CA LEU A 82 33.41 -3.67 11.56
C LEU A 82 33.07 -5.14 11.21
N GLY A 83 33.56 -5.67 10.09
CA GLY A 83 33.18 -6.98 9.59
C GLY A 83 31.71 -7.08 9.15
N GLN A 84 31.08 -5.95 8.82
CA GLN A 84 29.67 -5.86 8.44
C GLN A 84 29.50 -5.68 6.93
N GLN A 85 28.38 -6.18 6.39
CA GLN A 85 27.99 -5.91 5.01
C GLN A 85 27.61 -4.43 4.86
N PRO A 86 28.12 -3.72 3.84
CA PRO A 86 27.81 -2.30 3.66
C PRO A 86 26.33 -2.06 3.37
N LEU A 87 25.69 -1.24 4.19
CA LEU A 87 24.33 -0.74 3.97
C LEU A 87 24.37 0.78 3.78
N LEU A 88 24.09 1.21 2.55
CA LEU A 88 24.11 2.63 2.20
C LEU A 88 22.73 3.26 2.39
N PRO A 89 22.64 4.50 2.90
CA PRO A 89 21.37 5.22 2.97
C PRO A 89 20.70 5.32 1.59
N THR A 90 19.39 5.08 1.56
CA THR A 90 18.58 5.09 0.34
C THR A 90 17.66 6.30 0.30
N ARG A 91 17.13 6.60 -0.88
CA ARG A 91 16.20 7.71 -1.08
C ARG A 91 14.86 7.38 -0.42
N ILE A 92 14.32 8.32 0.37
CA ILE A 92 13.02 8.16 1.04
C ILE A 92 11.81 8.65 0.23
N GLY A 93 12.04 9.54 -0.75
CA GLY A 93 10.98 10.16 -1.56
C GLY A 93 10.88 9.59 -2.99
N GLY A 94 9.76 9.85 -3.65
CA GLY A 94 9.47 9.40 -5.01
C GLY A 94 8.02 8.93 -5.15
N THR A 95 7.75 8.13 -6.18
CA THR A 95 6.52 7.34 -6.30
C THR A 95 6.61 6.15 -5.35
N ARG A 96 5.63 5.93 -4.46
CA ARG A 96 5.60 4.90 -3.38
C ARG A 96 6.42 5.26 -2.13
N TRP A 97 5.91 6.21 -1.35
CA TRP A 97 6.60 6.74 -0.18
C TRP A 97 6.77 5.71 0.93
N VAL A 98 5.72 4.92 1.21
CA VAL A 98 5.73 3.90 2.27
C VAL A 98 6.88 2.90 2.06
N GLY A 99 7.03 2.38 0.85
CA GLY A 99 8.09 1.42 0.51
C GLY A 99 9.49 2.02 0.56
N HIS A 100 9.67 3.23 0.03
CA HIS A 100 10.96 3.92 0.03
C HIS A 100 11.43 4.27 1.44
N LEU A 101 10.52 4.78 2.28
CA LEU A 101 10.82 5.12 3.66
C LEU A 101 11.13 3.87 4.50
N LEU A 102 10.38 2.79 4.33
CA LEU A 102 10.66 1.52 5.01
C LEU A 102 12.07 0.99 4.66
N CYS A 103 12.44 1.00 3.38
CA CYS A 103 13.76 0.59 2.92
C CYS A 103 14.87 1.46 3.54
N ALA A 104 14.68 2.78 3.60
CA ALA A 104 15.67 3.67 4.22
C ALA A 104 15.80 3.45 5.73
N LEU A 105 14.69 3.20 6.43
CA LEU A 105 14.71 2.84 7.85
C LEU A 105 15.41 1.50 8.08
N ASP A 106 15.15 0.49 7.25
CA ASP A 106 15.83 -0.80 7.34
C ASP A 106 17.35 -0.66 7.17
N HIS A 107 17.78 0.08 6.14
CA HIS A 107 19.21 0.37 5.91
C HIS A 107 19.82 1.18 7.05
N PHE A 108 19.09 2.15 7.59
CA PHE A 108 19.55 2.99 8.71
C PHE A 108 19.71 2.19 10.00
N LEU A 109 18.71 1.40 10.38
CA LEU A 109 18.69 0.63 11.63
C LEU A 109 19.71 -0.51 11.59
N ARG A 110 19.73 -1.31 10.51
CA ARG A 110 20.70 -2.41 10.35
C ARG A 110 22.12 -1.91 10.10
N GLY A 111 22.25 -0.76 9.43
CA GLY A 111 23.53 -0.12 9.14
C GLY A 111 24.05 0.80 10.24
N TYR A 112 23.37 0.87 11.38
CA TYR A 112 23.55 1.92 12.38
C TYR A 112 25.01 2.06 12.86
N ARG A 113 25.69 0.95 13.18
CA ARG A 113 27.09 0.99 13.65
C ARG A 113 28.03 1.62 12.64
N GLY A 114 27.97 1.17 11.38
CA GLY A 114 28.80 1.68 10.30
C GLY A 114 28.54 3.17 10.02
N LEU A 115 27.28 3.59 10.09
CA LEU A 115 26.89 4.99 9.94
C LEU A 115 27.46 5.86 11.06
N VAL A 116 27.26 5.46 12.33
CA VAL A 116 27.75 6.23 13.48
C VAL A 116 29.27 6.31 13.48
N GLN A 117 29.97 5.19 13.27
CA GLN A 117 31.44 5.16 13.23
C GLN A 117 31.99 6.12 12.17
N HIS A 118 31.43 6.10 10.97
CA HIS A 118 31.94 6.96 9.92
C HIS A 118 31.63 8.44 10.16
N LEU A 119 30.43 8.75 10.67
CA LEU A 119 30.09 10.11 11.06
C LEU A 119 31.00 10.62 12.19
N GLU A 120 31.36 9.76 13.14
CA GLU A 120 32.30 10.05 14.23
C GLU A 120 33.69 10.43 13.71
N GLN A 121 34.20 9.67 12.75
CA GLN A 121 35.49 9.93 12.11
C GLN A 121 35.52 11.30 11.42
N ILE A 122 34.44 11.67 10.73
CA ILE A 122 34.36 12.95 10.01
C ILE A 122 34.16 14.11 10.98
N GLN A 123 33.31 13.96 11.97
CA GLN A 123 32.92 15.05 12.87
C GLN A 123 34.03 15.41 13.87
N SER A 124 34.94 14.47 14.16
CA SER A 124 36.04 14.61 15.12
C SER A 124 36.86 15.90 14.90
N PRO A 125 37.24 16.61 15.97
CA PRO A 125 38.16 17.76 15.88
C PRO A 125 39.49 17.40 15.21
N ASP A 126 39.94 16.15 15.36
CA ASP A 126 41.22 15.66 14.84
C ASP A 126 41.14 15.17 13.39
N ALA A 127 39.96 15.29 12.74
CA ALA A 127 39.75 14.83 11.38
C ALA A 127 40.59 15.65 10.38
N GLN A 128 41.57 15.00 9.74
CA GLN A 128 42.38 15.61 8.69
C GLN A 128 41.68 15.54 7.32
N ASN A 129 41.94 16.52 6.45
CA ASN A 129 41.45 16.55 5.07
C ASN A 129 39.91 16.58 4.91
N VAL A 130 39.17 17.00 5.94
CA VAL A 130 37.72 17.20 5.88
C VAL A 130 37.39 18.69 5.70
N ARG A 131 36.54 19.02 4.71
CA ARG A 131 36.07 20.40 4.53
C ARG A 131 35.17 20.81 5.70
N GLY A 132 35.32 22.03 6.21
CA GLY A 132 34.54 22.51 7.37
C GLY A 132 33.01 22.37 7.21
N VAL A 133 32.47 22.59 6.01
CA VAL A 133 31.04 22.39 5.72
C VAL A 133 30.62 20.92 5.85
N GLN A 134 31.45 19.98 5.40
CA GLN A 134 31.18 18.55 5.54
C GLN A 134 31.28 18.12 7.01
N GLN A 135 32.27 18.64 7.73
CA GLN A 135 32.46 18.41 9.15
C GLN A 135 31.25 18.89 9.97
N ALA A 136 30.72 20.08 9.66
CA ALA A 136 29.54 20.63 10.32
C ALA A 136 28.27 19.79 10.04
N LYS A 137 28.08 19.32 8.79
CA LYS A 137 26.98 18.41 8.43
C LYS A 137 27.11 17.07 9.18
N ALA A 138 28.30 16.48 9.20
CA ALA A 138 28.57 15.24 9.93
C ALA A 138 28.32 15.40 11.43
N ARG A 139 28.74 16.52 12.05
CA ARG A 139 28.42 16.85 13.44
C ARG A 139 26.92 16.87 13.70
N LYS A 140 26.14 17.54 12.84
CA LYS A 140 24.66 17.57 12.96
C LYS A 140 24.09 16.15 12.92
N TYR A 141 24.45 15.36 11.91
CA TYR A 141 23.92 14.00 11.77
C TYR A 141 24.38 13.06 12.89
N TYR A 142 25.65 13.16 13.32
CA TYR A 142 26.21 12.39 14.43
C TYR A 142 25.51 12.70 15.76
N SER A 143 25.15 13.96 15.99
CA SER A 143 24.35 14.34 17.15
C SER A 143 22.96 13.72 17.08
N THR A 144 22.25 13.88 15.96
CA THR A 144 20.86 13.45 15.81
C THR A 144 20.70 11.93 15.79
N ILE A 145 21.60 11.19 15.13
CA ILE A 145 21.54 9.73 15.06
C ILE A 145 21.67 9.07 16.45
N ARG A 146 22.34 9.74 17.39
CA ARG A 146 22.54 9.25 18.76
C ARG A 146 21.42 9.63 19.73
N GLU A 147 20.48 10.49 19.34
CA GLU A 147 19.34 10.86 20.17
C GLU A 147 18.44 9.64 20.43
N ALA A 148 18.26 9.25 21.70
CA ALA A 148 17.45 8.07 22.04
C ALA A 148 16.00 8.17 21.51
N VAL A 149 15.40 9.37 21.53
CA VAL A 149 14.06 9.61 20.96
C VAL A 149 14.02 9.31 19.47
N ILE A 150 15.05 9.69 18.71
CA ILE A 150 15.10 9.50 17.26
C ILE A 150 15.23 8.01 16.92
N VAL A 151 16.14 7.29 17.58
CA VAL A 151 16.32 5.85 17.35
C VAL A 151 15.05 5.06 17.72
N ARG A 152 14.41 5.41 18.83
CA ARG A 152 13.12 4.81 19.25
C ARG A 152 12.01 5.13 18.26
N PHE A 153 11.89 6.38 17.82
CA PHE A 153 10.88 6.78 16.85
C PHE A 153 11.09 6.12 15.48
N CYS A 154 12.34 5.95 15.03
CA CYS A 154 12.66 5.15 13.84
C CYS A 154 12.20 3.69 13.99
N GLY A 155 12.38 3.08 15.17
CA GLY A 155 11.89 1.73 15.43
C GLY A 155 10.37 1.61 15.37
N PHE A 156 9.66 2.58 15.97
CA PHE A 156 8.20 2.68 15.88
C PHE A 156 7.71 2.88 14.43
N LEU A 157 8.35 3.79 13.67
CA LEU A 157 8.01 4.02 12.27
C LEU A 157 8.25 2.77 11.43
N HIS A 158 9.36 2.06 11.65
CA HIS A 158 9.65 0.82 10.94
C HIS A 158 8.56 -0.23 11.16
N ASP A 159 8.13 -0.45 12.41
CA ASP A 159 7.06 -1.40 12.74
C ASP A 159 5.73 -1.01 12.09
N THR A 160 5.41 0.28 12.06
CA THR A 160 4.20 0.84 11.44
C THR A 160 4.23 0.65 9.92
N LEU A 161 5.32 1.08 9.29
CA LEU A 161 5.52 1.01 7.84
C LEU A 161 5.60 -0.43 7.31
N THR A 162 6.03 -1.39 8.11
CA THR A 162 6.03 -2.81 7.73
C THR A 162 4.59 -3.30 7.43
N HIS A 163 3.63 -2.93 8.27
CA HIS A 163 2.22 -3.28 8.04
C HIS A 163 1.60 -2.46 6.92
N LEU A 164 1.92 -1.17 6.80
CA LEU A 164 1.47 -0.35 5.67
C LEU A 164 2.04 -0.86 4.33
N SER A 165 3.29 -1.31 4.29
CA SER A 165 3.90 -1.88 3.09
C SER A 165 3.26 -3.21 2.69
N SER A 166 2.88 -4.02 3.69
CA SER A 166 2.13 -5.27 3.46
C SER A 166 0.75 -4.98 2.87
N LEU A 167 0.04 -3.99 3.41
CA LEU A 167 -1.24 -3.52 2.85
C LEU A 167 -1.06 -2.97 1.43
N SER A 168 -0.08 -2.09 1.21
CA SER A 168 0.22 -1.54 -0.12
C SER A 168 0.44 -2.64 -1.15
N THR A 169 1.26 -3.65 -0.80
CA THR A 169 1.51 -4.81 -1.66
C THR A 169 0.24 -5.59 -1.96
N CYS A 170 -0.66 -5.76 -0.98
CA CYS A 170 -1.97 -6.39 -1.17
C CYS A 170 -2.82 -5.61 -2.18
N LEU A 171 -2.91 -4.29 -2.01
CA LEU A 171 -3.70 -3.39 -2.87
C LEU A 171 -3.14 -3.26 -4.29
N GLU A 172 -1.85 -3.55 -4.50
CA GLU A 172 -1.20 -3.51 -5.82
C GLU A 172 -1.26 -4.87 -6.57
N ARG A 173 -1.80 -5.94 -5.97
CA ARG A 173 -1.92 -7.26 -6.63
C ARG A 173 -2.78 -7.17 -7.90
N SER A 174 -2.49 -8.02 -8.89
CA SER A 174 -3.25 -8.09 -10.15
C SER A 174 -4.66 -8.65 -9.95
N VAL A 175 -4.82 -9.57 -9.01
CA VAL A 175 -6.09 -10.19 -8.67
C VAL A 175 -6.36 -9.94 -7.19
N VAL A 176 -7.11 -8.87 -6.92
CA VAL A 176 -7.59 -8.51 -5.59
C VAL A 176 -8.96 -7.88 -5.75
N THR A 177 -9.92 -8.37 -4.96
CA THR A 177 -11.27 -7.82 -4.89
C THR A 177 -11.33 -6.64 -3.91
N ILE A 178 -12.36 -5.81 -4.04
CA ILE A 178 -12.61 -4.71 -3.09
C ILE A 178 -12.81 -5.25 -1.66
N ALA A 179 -13.49 -6.38 -1.52
CA ALA A 179 -13.70 -7.06 -0.25
C ALA A 179 -12.39 -7.50 0.41
N GLU A 180 -11.48 -8.14 -0.33
CA GLU A 180 -10.17 -8.55 0.18
C GLU A 180 -9.31 -7.33 0.56
N ALA A 181 -9.35 -6.26 -0.24
CA ALA A 181 -8.68 -5.01 0.05
C ALA A 181 -9.20 -4.38 1.36
N HIS A 182 -10.52 -4.37 1.56
CA HIS A 182 -11.15 -3.87 2.80
C HIS A 182 -10.80 -4.74 4.01
N GLY A 183 -10.80 -6.07 3.87
CA GLY A 183 -10.36 -6.97 4.93
C GLY A 183 -8.89 -6.77 5.34
N ALA A 184 -8.00 -6.56 4.36
CA ALA A 184 -6.60 -6.24 4.62
C ALA A 184 -6.43 -4.88 5.30
N LEU A 185 -7.22 -3.87 4.93
CA LEU A 185 -7.27 -2.57 5.57
C LEU A 185 -7.67 -2.70 7.05
N CYS A 186 -8.79 -3.35 7.34
CA CYS A 186 -9.30 -3.53 8.71
C CYS A 186 -8.28 -4.29 9.60
N SER A 187 -7.65 -5.32 9.04
CA SER A 187 -6.60 -6.08 9.73
C SER A 187 -5.39 -5.20 10.06
N THR A 188 -4.97 -4.35 9.11
CA THR A 188 -3.87 -3.41 9.30
C THR A 188 -4.19 -2.39 10.39
N GLN A 189 -5.37 -1.76 10.33
CA GLN A 189 -5.83 -0.80 11.34
C GLN A 189 -5.85 -1.42 12.74
N SER A 190 -6.35 -2.66 12.85
CA SER A 190 -6.36 -3.40 14.12
C SER A 190 -4.96 -3.59 14.71
N VAL A 191 -3.97 -3.89 13.87
CA VAL A 191 -2.57 -4.03 14.30
C VAL A 191 -1.98 -2.68 14.72
N LEU A 192 -2.22 -1.62 13.95
CA LEU A 192 -1.76 -0.27 14.28
C LEU A 192 -2.32 0.22 15.61
N GLU A 193 -3.62 0.02 15.84
CA GLU A 193 -4.27 0.33 17.13
C GLU A 193 -3.61 -0.39 18.30
N LYS A 194 -3.21 -1.66 18.13
CA LYS A 194 -2.47 -2.39 19.16
C LYS A 194 -1.11 -1.75 19.47
N TYR A 195 -0.48 -1.02 18.55
CA TYR A 195 0.79 -0.33 18.82
C TYR A 195 0.67 0.85 19.79
N LYS A 196 -0.55 1.32 20.12
CA LYS A 196 -0.77 2.28 21.22
C LYS A 196 -0.50 1.69 22.61
N THR A 197 -0.58 0.36 22.75
CA THR A 197 -0.46 -0.35 24.03
C THR A 197 0.65 -1.41 24.04
N ARG A 198 1.06 -1.90 22.87
CA ARG A 198 2.05 -2.96 22.71
C ARG A 198 3.16 -2.49 21.76
N GLN A 199 4.41 -2.58 22.20
CA GLN A 199 5.55 -2.28 21.33
C GLN A 199 5.70 -3.33 20.21
N GLY A 200 5.96 -2.87 18.99
CA GLY A 200 6.34 -3.73 17.88
C GLY A 200 7.77 -4.26 18.00
N PRO A 201 8.18 -5.20 17.13
CA PRO A 201 9.49 -5.85 17.20
C PRO A 201 10.67 -4.89 17.15
N MET A 202 10.66 -3.92 16.24
CA MET A 202 11.76 -2.98 16.09
C MET A 202 11.78 -1.93 17.20
N MET A 203 10.61 -1.46 17.64
CA MET A 203 10.50 -0.56 18.79
C MET A 203 11.07 -1.21 20.07
N LYS A 204 10.87 -2.52 20.27
CA LYS A 204 11.50 -3.26 21.38
C LYS A 204 13.02 -3.29 21.27
N ALA A 205 13.56 -3.44 20.06
CA ALA A 205 15.00 -3.46 19.84
C ALA A 205 15.66 -2.09 20.07
N THR A 206 14.92 -0.99 19.91
CA THR A 206 15.44 0.38 20.03
C THR A 206 15.15 1.05 21.38
N VAL A 207 14.47 0.36 22.31
CA VAL A 207 14.03 0.96 23.59
C VAL A 207 15.17 1.19 24.59
N ALA A 208 16.26 0.44 24.49
CA ALA A 208 17.38 0.55 25.44
C ALA A 208 18.10 1.91 25.33
N ASP A 209 18.95 2.22 26.31
CA ASP A 209 19.81 3.41 26.29
C ASP A 209 21.08 3.20 25.43
N CYS A 210 21.23 2.01 24.84
CA CYS A 210 22.20 1.71 23.82
C CYS A 210 21.50 1.04 22.63
N TYR A 211 22.03 1.25 21.43
CA TYR A 211 21.60 0.54 20.22
C TYR A 211 22.83 0.07 19.46
N GLU A 212 22.85 -1.21 19.10
CA GLU A 212 23.99 -1.84 18.41
C GLU A 212 25.35 -1.58 19.09
N GLY A 213 25.37 -1.58 20.44
CA GLY A 213 26.56 -1.36 21.25
C GLY A 213 27.01 0.10 21.40
N ILE A 214 26.26 1.06 20.84
CA ILE A 214 26.55 2.49 20.95
C ILE A 214 25.63 3.13 21.98
N THR A 215 26.20 3.91 22.91
CA THR A 215 25.42 4.64 23.92
C THR A 215 24.68 5.82 23.29
N LEU A 216 23.37 5.86 23.50
CA LEU A 216 22.48 6.92 23.04
C LEU A 216 22.48 8.08 24.03
N THR A 217 22.27 9.30 23.54
CA THR A 217 22.04 10.44 24.41
C THR A 217 20.66 10.33 25.05
N ARG A 218 20.61 10.39 26.39
CA ARG A 218 19.37 10.28 27.15
C ARG A 218 18.38 11.33 26.67
N ALA A 219 17.17 10.85 26.39
CA ALA A 219 16.04 11.73 26.20
C ALA A 219 15.36 11.97 27.54
N ASP A 220 15.19 13.23 27.92
CA ASP A 220 14.42 13.61 29.11
C ASP A 220 12.91 13.34 28.94
N ASP A 221 12.44 13.02 27.73
CA ASP A 221 11.03 13.09 27.36
C ASP A 221 10.45 11.80 26.75
N ASN A 222 10.58 10.69 27.48
CA ASN A 222 9.93 9.42 27.11
C ASN A 222 8.39 9.57 27.02
N LYS A 223 7.82 10.54 27.75
CA LYS A 223 6.37 10.82 27.75
C LYS A 223 5.93 11.47 26.44
N ALA A 224 6.66 12.47 25.92
CA ALA A 224 6.34 13.07 24.62
C ALA A 224 6.50 12.06 23.48
N LEU A 225 7.48 11.15 23.55
CA LEU A 225 7.61 10.08 22.56
C LEU A 225 6.36 9.20 22.51
N ILE A 226 5.90 8.71 23.66
CA ILE A 226 4.69 7.88 23.74
C ILE A 226 3.45 8.65 23.26
N SER A 227 3.35 9.94 23.61
CA SER A 227 2.26 10.81 23.14
C SER A 227 2.27 10.96 21.61
N SER A 228 3.45 11.24 21.04
CA SER A 228 3.65 11.38 19.59
C SER A 228 3.33 10.08 18.84
N GLN A 229 3.71 8.93 19.39
CA GLN A 229 3.38 7.61 18.82
C GLN A 229 1.87 7.38 18.74
N LYS A 230 1.15 7.67 19.83
CA LYS A 230 -0.31 7.53 19.88
C LYS A 230 -0.98 8.49 18.89
N GLU A 231 -0.59 9.75 18.89
CA GLU A 231 -1.10 10.78 17.98
C GLU A 231 -0.89 10.39 16.50
N VAL A 232 0.28 9.82 16.18
CA VAL A 232 0.56 9.30 14.83
C VAL A 232 -0.40 8.17 14.46
N ILE A 233 -0.63 7.21 15.35
CA ILE A 233 -1.56 6.10 15.08
C ILE A 233 -2.99 6.63 14.95
N ASP A 234 -3.44 7.50 15.86
CA ASP A 234 -4.76 8.12 15.83
C ASP A 234 -5.02 8.80 14.48
N ARG A 235 -4.12 9.70 14.06
CA ARG A 235 -4.23 10.40 12.78
C ARG A 235 -4.16 9.46 11.59
N LEU A 236 -3.29 8.45 11.63
CA LEU A 236 -3.16 7.51 10.52
C LEU A 236 -4.44 6.70 10.35
N VAL A 237 -5.01 6.16 11.43
CA VAL A 237 -6.26 5.40 11.39
C VAL A 237 -7.43 6.28 10.99
N GLU A 238 -7.52 7.51 11.50
CA GLU A 238 -8.53 8.51 11.09
C GLU A 238 -8.45 8.82 9.59
N ASN A 239 -7.25 9.11 9.08
CA ASN A 239 -7.04 9.39 7.66
C ASN A 239 -7.40 8.19 6.78
N MET A 240 -7.06 6.97 7.22
CA MET A 240 -7.46 5.74 6.53
C MET A 240 -8.98 5.58 6.54
N ASN A 241 -9.65 5.76 7.68
CA ASN A 241 -11.12 5.68 7.73
C ASN A 241 -11.79 6.69 6.81
N HIS A 242 -11.31 7.94 6.81
CA HIS A 242 -11.86 8.99 5.96
C HIS A 242 -11.68 8.68 4.47
N ARG A 243 -10.48 8.26 4.07
CA ARG A 243 -10.17 8.03 2.65
C ARG A 243 -10.84 6.77 2.11
N PHE A 244 -10.94 5.73 2.93
CA PHE A 244 -11.56 4.46 2.56
C PHE A 244 -13.04 4.35 2.95
N GLN A 245 -13.70 5.47 3.27
CA GLN A 245 -15.12 5.48 3.66
C GLN A 245 -16.00 4.82 2.59
N ASP A 246 -15.75 5.13 1.31
CA ASP A 246 -16.49 4.55 0.19
C ASP A 246 -16.44 3.02 0.20
N ALA A 247 -15.33 2.40 0.62
CA ALA A 247 -15.17 0.95 0.70
C ALA A 247 -15.84 0.34 1.95
N SER A 248 -16.15 1.17 2.95
CA SER A 248 -16.72 0.76 4.23
C SER A 248 -18.24 0.89 4.27
N GLU A 249 -18.84 1.62 3.32
CA GLU A 249 -20.28 1.88 3.25
C GLU A 249 -20.84 1.63 1.84
N GLY A 250 -22.17 1.48 1.73
CA GLY A 250 -22.88 1.42 0.45
C GLY A 250 -22.44 0.29 -0.49
N ILE A 251 -22.31 0.61 -1.79
CA ILE A 251 -22.13 -0.38 -2.87
C ILE A 251 -20.80 -1.13 -2.75
N LEU A 252 -19.71 -0.43 -2.43
CA LEU A 252 -18.40 -1.09 -2.33
C LEU A 252 -18.35 -1.99 -1.09
N HIS A 253 -19.01 -1.60 0.01
CA HIS A 253 -19.17 -2.49 1.17
C HIS A 253 -19.95 -3.76 0.82
N ALA A 254 -21.03 -3.63 0.04
CA ALA A 254 -21.84 -4.77 -0.40
C ALA A 254 -21.04 -5.78 -1.25
N THR A 255 -19.93 -5.37 -1.87
CA THR A 255 -19.03 -6.31 -2.57
C THR A 255 -18.40 -7.37 -1.65
N LYS A 256 -18.47 -7.21 -0.33
CA LYS A 256 -18.06 -8.25 0.64
C LYS A 256 -18.74 -9.59 0.40
N LEU A 257 -19.92 -9.58 -0.23
CA LEU A 257 -20.71 -10.75 -0.62
C LEU A 257 -19.92 -11.73 -1.50
N VAL A 258 -19.08 -11.21 -2.40
CA VAL A 258 -18.27 -12.05 -3.30
C VAL A 258 -16.97 -12.55 -2.67
N SER A 259 -16.76 -12.38 -1.37
CA SER A 259 -15.59 -12.95 -0.70
C SER A 259 -15.99 -14.16 0.13
N PHE A 260 -15.54 -15.35 -0.26
CA PHE A 260 -15.86 -16.60 0.45
C PHE A 260 -15.33 -16.63 1.88
N THR A 261 -14.35 -15.80 2.24
CA THR A 261 -13.87 -15.68 3.63
C THR A 261 -14.87 -14.99 4.55
N ASN A 262 -15.82 -14.24 3.98
CA ASN A 262 -16.85 -13.52 4.72
C ASN A 262 -18.13 -14.35 4.89
N TRP A 263 -18.19 -15.55 4.30
CA TRP A 263 -19.34 -16.42 4.43
C TRP A 263 -19.35 -17.10 5.81
N PRO A 264 -20.50 -17.12 6.52
CA PRO A 264 -20.65 -17.82 7.80
C PRO A 264 -20.17 -19.27 7.75
N GLN A 265 -19.53 -19.74 8.82
CA GLN A 265 -19.00 -21.12 8.89
C GLN A 265 -19.94 -22.12 9.59
N SER A 266 -20.94 -21.63 10.35
CA SER A 266 -22.02 -22.42 10.96
C SER A 266 -22.99 -21.51 11.74
N GLY A 267 -24.31 -21.65 11.58
CA GLY A 267 -25.33 -21.10 12.49
C GLY A 267 -26.62 -20.57 11.86
N ASP A 268 -27.54 -20.05 12.69
CA ASP A 268 -28.85 -19.45 12.31
C ASP A 268 -28.75 -18.21 11.40
N GLU A 269 -27.54 -17.69 11.16
CA GLU A 269 -27.25 -16.58 10.24
C GLU A 269 -27.18 -17.01 8.76
N GLU A 270 -27.36 -18.30 8.46
CA GLU A 270 -27.22 -18.88 7.12
C GLU A 270 -28.35 -18.51 6.13
N ALA A 271 -29.59 -18.35 6.63
CA ALA A 271 -30.75 -18.16 5.77
C ALA A 271 -30.73 -16.79 5.07
N ASP A 272 -30.54 -15.72 5.84
CA ASP A 272 -30.65 -14.33 5.35
C ASP A 272 -29.28 -13.69 5.03
N PHE A 273 -28.19 -14.45 5.16
CA PHE A 273 -26.84 -13.94 4.86
C PHE A 273 -26.77 -13.38 3.43
N GLY A 274 -26.31 -12.14 3.33
CA GLY A 274 -25.98 -11.49 2.08
C GLY A 274 -27.17 -10.90 1.32
N ASP A 275 -28.39 -11.03 1.83
CA ASP A 275 -29.60 -10.62 1.09
C ASP A 275 -29.68 -9.09 0.95
N ALA A 276 -29.35 -8.33 2.00
CA ALA A 276 -29.31 -6.87 1.96
C ALA A 276 -28.18 -6.34 1.05
N GLU A 277 -27.02 -6.98 1.08
CA GLU A 277 -25.92 -6.68 0.16
C GLU A 277 -26.29 -6.98 -1.29
N LEU A 278 -26.98 -8.11 -1.53
CA LEU A 278 -27.46 -8.50 -2.84
C LEU A 278 -28.46 -7.47 -3.39
N GLU A 279 -29.44 -7.06 -2.59
CA GLU A 279 -30.41 -6.02 -2.94
C GLU A 279 -29.71 -4.71 -3.32
N THR A 280 -28.77 -4.25 -2.49
CA THR A 280 -27.97 -3.04 -2.76
C THR A 280 -27.23 -3.12 -4.10
N LEU A 281 -26.62 -4.27 -4.41
CA LEU A 281 -25.88 -4.48 -5.65
C LEU A 281 -26.81 -4.56 -6.86
N VAL A 282 -27.92 -5.28 -6.72
CA VAL A 282 -28.94 -5.44 -7.75
C VAL A 282 -29.54 -4.08 -8.11
N ASP A 283 -29.96 -3.29 -7.13
CA ASP A 283 -30.58 -1.99 -7.35
C ASP A 283 -29.66 -1.03 -8.10
N HIS A 284 -28.38 -0.99 -7.71
CA HIS A 284 -27.41 -0.10 -8.33
C HIS A 284 -27.07 -0.52 -9.78
N PHE A 285 -26.93 -1.82 -10.03
CA PHE A 285 -26.52 -2.35 -11.35
C PHE A 285 -27.69 -2.75 -12.25
N LYS A 286 -28.94 -2.65 -11.80
CA LYS A 286 -30.15 -3.01 -12.56
C LYS A 286 -30.14 -2.50 -14.01
N PRO A 287 -29.84 -1.22 -14.30
CA PRO A 287 -29.88 -0.73 -15.69
C PRO A 287 -28.90 -1.44 -16.63
N VAL A 288 -27.70 -1.78 -16.15
CA VAL A 288 -26.69 -2.46 -16.97
C VAL A 288 -26.98 -3.95 -17.10
N LEU A 289 -27.49 -4.59 -16.05
CA LEU A 289 -27.91 -5.99 -16.05
C LEU A 289 -29.05 -6.22 -17.06
N GLU A 290 -30.13 -5.42 -16.98
CA GLU A 290 -31.28 -5.54 -17.88
C GLU A 290 -30.86 -5.30 -19.34
N SER A 291 -30.02 -4.27 -19.60
CA SER A 291 -29.49 -4.01 -20.95
C SER A 291 -28.65 -5.15 -21.52
N SER A 292 -28.12 -6.02 -20.66
CA SER A 292 -27.33 -7.20 -21.04
C SER A 292 -28.17 -8.47 -21.15
N GLY A 293 -29.49 -8.39 -20.98
CA GLY A 293 -30.40 -9.53 -21.04
C GLY A 293 -30.49 -10.35 -19.75
N VAL A 294 -29.98 -9.83 -18.63
CA VAL A 294 -30.06 -10.48 -17.32
C VAL A 294 -31.45 -10.26 -16.72
N MET A 295 -32.07 -11.35 -16.25
CA MET A 295 -33.37 -11.32 -15.58
C MET A 295 -33.20 -11.06 -14.08
N VAL A 296 -33.18 -9.78 -13.72
CA VAL A 296 -32.90 -9.31 -12.35
C VAL A 296 -33.83 -9.92 -11.30
N GLU A 297 -35.10 -10.15 -11.64
CA GLU A 297 -36.10 -10.78 -10.75
C GLU A 297 -35.72 -12.20 -10.30
N ARG A 298 -34.87 -12.91 -11.06
CA ARG A 298 -34.44 -14.28 -10.73
C ARG A 298 -33.23 -14.32 -9.81
N ILE A 299 -32.55 -13.19 -9.61
CA ILE A 299 -31.29 -13.14 -8.84
C ILE A 299 -31.48 -13.57 -7.38
N PRO A 300 -32.53 -13.14 -6.64
CA PRO A 300 -32.75 -13.57 -5.25
C PRO A 300 -32.98 -15.09 -5.12
N ASP A 301 -33.75 -15.68 -6.02
CA ASP A 301 -34.02 -17.13 -6.03
C ASP A 301 -32.74 -17.92 -6.36
N GLN A 302 -31.97 -17.45 -7.34
CA GLN A 302 -30.69 -18.05 -7.71
C GLN A 302 -29.67 -17.94 -6.57
N TRP A 303 -29.67 -16.84 -5.83
CA TRP A 303 -28.83 -16.66 -4.64
C TRP A 303 -29.17 -17.69 -3.56
N THR A 304 -30.45 -17.87 -3.26
CA THR A 304 -30.93 -18.88 -2.30
C THR A 304 -30.54 -20.30 -2.73
N ALA A 305 -30.69 -20.63 -4.01
CA ALA A 305 -30.29 -21.92 -4.56
C ALA A 305 -28.77 -22.14 -4.48
N LEU A 306 -27.97 -21.13 -4.86
CA LEU A 306 -26.51 -21.21 -4.80
C LEU A 306 -26.03 -21.39 -3.36
N LYS A 307 -26.53 -20.57 -2.40
CA LYS A 307 -26.22 -20.72 -0.96
C LYS A 307 -26.45 -22.16 -0.51
N SER A 308 -27.64 -22.69 -0.79
CA SER A 308 -28.03 -24.06 -0.40
C SER A 308 -27.07 -25.13 -0.95
N LEU A 309 -26.58 -24.96 -2.18
CA LEU A 309 -25.63 -25.90 -2.80
C LEU A 309 -24.21 -25.74 -2.24
N MET A 310 -23.80 -24.50 -1.96
CA MET A 310 -22.48 -24.18 -1.44
C MET A 310 -22.29 -24.65 0.01
N TYR A 311 -23.33 -24.55 0.85
CA TYR A 311 -23.30 -25.01 2.24
C TYR A 311 -23.40 -26.52 2.42
N GLN A 312 -23.66 -27.30 1.36
CA GLN A 312 -23.55 -28.76 1.41
C GLN A 312 -22.08 -29.24 1.56
N GLU A 313 -21.11 -28.41 1.15
CA GLU A 313 -19.67 -28.70 1.23
C GLU A 313 -18.88 -27.58 1.94
N PRO A 314 -19.23 -27.18 3.18
CA PRO A 314 -18.81 -25.91 3.78
C PRO A 314 -17.31 -25.84 4.07
N LYS A 315 -16.65 -27.00 4.30
CA LYS A 315 -15.19 -27.09 4.51
C LYS A 315 -14.37 -26.64 3.29
N SER A 316 -15.01 -26.47 2.13
CA SER A 316 -14.36 -26.05 0.88
C SER A 316 -14.46 -24.54 0.60
N LEU A 317 -15.37 -23.80 1.25
CA LEU A 317 -15.67 -22.39 0.92
C LEU A 317 -14.44 -21.49 0.91
N PRO A 318 -13.55 -21.48 1.93
CA PRO A 318 -12.38 -20.59 1.93
C PRO A 318 -11.34 -20.92 0.84
N LYS A 319 -11.45 -22.09 0.19
CA LYS A 319 -10.54 -22.55 -0.88
C LYS A 319 -11.18 -22.43 -2.27
N MET A 320 -12.44 -22.02 -2.36
CA MET A 320 -13.14 -21.87 -3.63
C MET A 320 -12.68 -20.62 -4.38
N SER A 321 -12.88 -20.66 -5.70
CA SER A 321 -12.73 -19.49 -6.57
C SER A 321 -14.00 -19.29 -7.37
N TRP A 322 -14.34 -18.04 -7.66
CA TRP A 322 -15.48 -17.73 -8.51
C TRP A 322 -15.37 -18.33 -9.90
N ILE A 323 -14.16 -18.58 -10.40
CA ILE A 323 -13.94 -19.31 -11.66
C ILE A 323 -14.51 -20.74 -11.58
N ALA A 324 -14.26 -21.44 -10.47
CA ALA A 324 -14.78 -22.79 -10.26
C ALA A 324 -16.30 -22.80 -10.03
N VAL A 325 -16.80 -21.84 -9.25
CA VAL A 325 -18.24 -21.68 -8.98
C VAL A 325 -18.99 -21.35 -10.26
N ASN A 326 -18.51 -20.40 -11.05
CA ASN A 326 -19.11 -20.01 -12.33
C ASN A 326 -19.16 -21.23 -13.26
N ARG A 327 -18.04 -21.96 -13.45
CA ARG A 327 -18.01 -23.18 -14.27
C ARG A 327 -19.00 -24.25 -13.81
N ARG A 328 -19.23 -24.40 -12.50
CA ARG A 328 -20.12 -25.44 -11.94
C ARG A 328 -21.60 -25.05 -12.03
N PHE A 329 -21.94 -23.77 -11.87
CA PHE A 329 -23.33 -23.33 -11.69
C PHE A 329 -23.83 -22.35 -12.76
N GLN A 330 -23.06 -22.09 -13.83
CA GLN A 330 -23.44 -21.18 -14.93
C GLN A 330 -24.84 -21.43 -15.49
N HIS A 331 -25.23 -22.69 -15.64
CA HIS A 331 -26.54 -23.06 -16.19
C HIS A 331 -27.68 -22.92 -15.17
N SER A 332 -27.39 -23.07 -13.88
CA SER A 332 -28.38 -23.04 -12.81
C SER A 332 -28.63 -21.63 -12.28
N CYS A 333 -27.58 -20.79 -12.24
CA CYS A 333 -27.63 -19.44 -11.67
C CYS A 333 -26.98 -18.40 -12.61
N PRO A 334 -27.40 -18.30 -13.89
CA PRO A 334 -26.74 -17.44 -14.87
C PRO A 334 -26.84 -15.94 -14.53
N ASP A 335 -27.97 -15.49 -14.02
CA ASP A 335 -28.25 -14.08 -13.75
C ASP A 335 -27.46 -13.57 -12.53
N LEU A 336 -27.40 -14.39 -11.48
CA LEU A 336 -26.58 -14.14 -10.29
C LEU A 336 -25.09 -14.09 -10.63
N LEU A 337 -24.62 -15.06 -11.43
CA LEU A 337 -23.20 -15.12 -11.81
C LEU A 337 -22.80 -13.94 -12.70
N ALA A 338 -23.70 -13.41 -13.54
CA ALA A 338 -23.46 -12.18 -14.29
C ALA A 338 -23.26 -10.96 -13.36
N LEU A 339 -24.06 -10.85 -12.29
CA LEU A 339 -23.87 -9.82 -11.26
C LEU A 339 -22.51 -9.98 -10.57
N PHE A 340 -22.14 -11.19 -10.18
CA PHE A 340 -20.86 -11.42 -9.51
C PHE A 340 -19.65 -11.18 -10.41
N ASP A 341 -19.72 -11.56 -11.69
CA ASP A 341 -18.68 -11.22 -12.67
C ASP A 341 -18.52 -9.70 -12.82
N LEU A 342 -19.64 -8.94 -12.80
CA LEU A 342 -19.61 -7.48 -12.81
C LEU A 342 -18.93 -6.91 -11.56
N VAL A 343 -19.29 -7.41 -10.37
CA VAL A 343 -18.69 -6.98 -9.09
C VAL A 343 -17.20 -7.30 -9.02
N LEU A 344 -16.82 -8.52 -9.41
CA LEU A 344 -15.41 -8.97 -9.44
C LEU A 344 -14.57 -8.22 -10.47
N SER A 345 -15.20 -7.56 -11.45
CA SER A 345 -14.52 -6.71 -12.44
C SER A 345 -14.19 -5.31 -11.91
N LEU A 346 -14.68 -4.91 -10.73
CA LEU A 346 -14.39 -3.61 -10.14
C LEU A 346 -12.93 -3.54 -9.68
N PRO A 347 -12.11 -2.62 -10.23
CA PRO A 347 -10.71 -2.53 -9.86
C PRO A 347 -10.54 -1.74 -8.55
N PRO A 348 -9.92 -2.31 -7.50
CA PRO A 348 -9.56 -1.56 -6.28
C PRO A 348 -8.35 -0.64 -6.49
N SER A 349 -7.57 -0.84 -7.56
CA SER A 349 -6.31 -0.14 -7.80
C SER A 349 -6.07 0.13 -9.29
N THR A 350 -5.33 1.19 -9.57
CA THR A 350 -4.79 1.50 -10.91
C THR A 350 -3.46 0.81 -11.20
N ALA A 351 -2.95 -0.01 -10.26
CA ALA A 351 -1.64 -0.64 -10.34
C ALA A 351 -1.41 -1.45 -11.63
N GLU A 352 -2.43 -2.12 -12.17
CA GLU A 352 -2.30 -2.81 -13.46
C GLU A 352 -2.04 -1.84 -14.62
N CYS A 353 -2.76 -0.73 -14.66
CA CYS A 353 -2.54 0.32 -15.65
C CYS A 353 -1.15 0.95 -15.47
N GLU A 354 -0.71 1.19 -14.24
CA GLU A 354 0.60 1.76 -13.93
C GLU A 354 1.76 0.83 -14.30
N ARG A 355 1.60 -0.49 -14.13
CA ARG A 355 2.55 -1.50 -14.62
C ARG A 355 2.69 -1.41 -16.14
N GLY A 356 1.56 -1.37 -16.86
CA GLY A 356 1.54 -1.18 -18.31
C GLY A 356 2.21 0.13 -18.75
N PHE A 357 1.92 1.24 -18.06
CA PHE A 357 2.54 2.54 -18.33
C PHE A 357 4.05 2.56 -18.03
N SER A 358 4.51 1.82 -17.01
CA SER A 358 5.94 1.70 -16.70
C SER A 358 6.70 0.98 -17.80
N THR A 359 6.18 -0.14 -18.30
CA THR A 359 6.74 -0.84 -19.47
C THR A 359 6.71 0.06 -20.71
N MET A 360 5.60 0.78 -20.92
CA MET A 360 5.48 1.72 -22.04
C MET A 360 6.49 2.87 -21.96
N LYS A 361 6.79 3.36 -20.75
CA LYS A 361 7.81 4.40 -20.53
C LYS A 361 9.18 3.89 -20.96
N GLN A 362 9.57 2.67 -20.60
CA GLN A 362 10.84 2.08 -21.06
C GLN A 362 10.94 2.05 -22.59
N VAL A 363 9.88 1.58 -23.27
CA VAL A 363 9.85 1.55 -24.74
C VAL A 363 9.95 2.96 -25.34
N LYS A 364 9.24 3.93 -24.77
CA LYS A 364 9.17 5.30 -25.32
C LYS A 364 10.41 6.13 -25.03
N THR A 365 10.83 6.20 -23.75
CA THR A 365 11.89 7.09 -23.30
C THR A 365 13.26 6.43 -23.34
N ASP A 366 13.36 5.19 -22.85
CA ASP A 366 14.65 4.57 -22.65
C ASP A 366 15.18 3.98 -23.97
N TRP A 367 14.29 3.41 -24.79
CA TRP A 367 14.62 2.89 -26.12
C TRP A 367 14.50 3.94 -27.24
N ARG A 368 14.12 5.19 -26.91
CA ARG A 368 13.99 6.32 -27.83
C ARG A 368 13.16 6.02 -29.08
N SER A 369 12.09 5.26 -28.92
CA SER A 369 11.21 4.91 -30.04
C SER A 369 10.31 6.09 -30.45
N ASN A 370 10.28 6.42 -31.75
CA ASN A 370 9.40 7.45 -32.32
C ASN A 370 7.98 6.91 -32.57
N LEU A 371 7.45 6.16 -31.61
CA LEU A 371 6.09 5.65 -31.70
C LEU A 371 5.09 6.81 -31.49
N ASN A 372 4.15 6.96 -32.41
CA ASN A 372 3.08 7.95 -32.24
C ASN A 372 1.97 7.40 -31.32
N PRO A 373 1.09 8.26 -30.77
CA PRO A 373 0.07 7.84 -29.79
C PRO A 373 -0.88 6.72 -30.27
N ARG A 374 -1.17 6.62 -31.58
CA ARG A 374 -2.04 5.57 -32.13
C ARG A 374 -1.38 4.19 -32.07
N HIS A 375 -0.10 4.09 -32.42
CA HIS A 375 0.65 2.84 -32.28
C HIS A 375 0.75 2.40 -30.82
N PHE A 376 0.85 3.36 -29.89
CA PHE A 376 0.84 3.07 -28.45
C PHE A 376 -0.49 2.50 -27.94
N GLN A 377 -1.62 3.06 -28.37
CA GLN A 377 -2.94 2.51 -28.01
C GLN A 377 -3.12 1.08 -28.52
N ILE A 378 -2.71 0.82 -29.77
CA ILE A 378 -2.78 -0.52 -30.37
C ILE A 378 -1.88 -1.49 -29.61
N PHE A 379 -0.63 -1.10 -29.32
CA PHE A 379 0.31 -1.96 -28.59
C PHE A 379 -0.18 -2.27 -27.16
N SER A 380 -0.69 -1.26 -26.45
CA SER A 380 -1.26 -1.45 -25.11
C SER A 380 -2.47 -2.39 -25.15
N TRP A 381 -3.35 -2.25 -26.15
CA TRP A 381 -4.51 -3.10 -26.32
C TRP A 381 -4.11 -4.54 -26.65
N CYS A 382 -3.21 -4.74 -27.61
CA CYS A 382 -2.68 -6.06 -27.96
C CYS A 382 -1.99 -6.74 -26.76
N SER A 383 -1.17 -6.00 -26.01
CA SER A 383 -0.51 -6.54 -24.81
C SER A 383 -1.52 -7.00 -23.75
N CYS A 384 -2.57 -6.22 -23.49
CA CYS A 384 -3.64 -6.59 -22.56
C CYS A 384 -4.42 -7.84 -23.02
N VAL A 385 -4.71 -7.95 -24.33
CA VAL A 385 -5.42 -9.10 -24.92
C VAL A 385 -4.55 -10.37 -24.86
N LEU A 386 -3.25 -10.26 -25.12
CA LEU A 386 -2.31 -11.38 -25.07
C LEU A 386 -2.06 -11.87 -23.63
N GLN A 387 -2.00 -10.96 -22.65
CA GLN A 387 -1.91 -11.35 -21.24
C GLN A 387 -3.17 -12.09 -20.75
N ARG A 388 -4.37 -11.64 -21.15
CA ARG A 388 -5.64 -12.29 -20.77
C ARG A 388 -5.88 -13.64 -21.42
N SER A 389 -5.31 -13.88 -22.61
CA SER A 389 -5.42 -15.17 -23.32
C SER A 389 -4.40 -16.22 -22.88
N GLY A 390 -3.52 -15.89 -21.91
CA GLY A 390 -2.50 -16.82 -21.41
C GLY A 390 -1.40 -17.14 -22.44
N THR A 391 -1.31 -16.38 -23.53
CA THR A 391 -0.40 -16.65 -24.65
C THR A 391 0.99 -16.01 -24.50
N MET A 392 1.20 -15.15 -23.51
CA MET A 392 2.53 -14.65 -23.15
C MET A 392 3.24 -15.60 -22.16
N THR A 393 3.73 -16.72 -22.66
CA THR A 393 4.83 -17.43 -21.99
C THR A 393 6.13 -16.72 -22.38
N GLN A 394 6.72 -15.97 -21.43
CA GLN A 394 8.08 -15.42 -21.49
C GLN A 394 8.53 -14.77 -22.82
N MET A 395 8.32 -13.46 -22.95
CA MET A 395 9.37 -12.61 -23.54
C MET A 395 10.00 -11.81 -22.40
N ARG A 396 10.98 -12.43 -21.72
CA ARG A 396 12.09 -11.67 -21.15
C ARG A 396 12.99 -11.31 -22.31
N LEU A 397 12.99 -10.04 -22.69
CA LEU A 397 14.11 -9.42 -23.38
C LEU A 397 14.84 -8.54 -22.36
#